data_AF-A0A5C9AMW2-F1
#
_entry.id   AF-A0A5C9AMW2-F1
#
_cell.length_a   1.000
_cell.length_b   1.000
_cell.length_c   1.000
_cell.angle_alpha   90.00
_cell.angle_beta   90.00
_cell.angle_gamma   90.00
#
_symmetry.space_group_name_H-M   'P 1'
#
loop_
_entity.id
_entity.type
_entity.pdbx_description
1 polymer ?
#
loop_
_entity_poly.entity_id
_entity_poly.type
_entity_poly.pdbx_seq_one_letter_code
_entity_poly.pdbx_strand_id
1 'polypeptide(L)'
;MSKRTFAVILTLLCSFCIGQALAGGIVLQRTRVIYDASRKEAALPVANKGAETPYLLQSWVDNIDGKSRAPFIITPPLFRLEAGDDSSLRIIKTADNLPENKESL
;
A
#
# COMPACT_ATOMS: atom_id res chain seq x y z
N MET A 1 4.60 52.19 14.71
CA MET A 1 5.26 50.85 14.79
C MET A 1 6.72 51.02 14.42
N SER A 2 7.66 50.53 15.22
CA SER A 2 9.09 50.66 14.89
C SER A 2 9.46 49.70 13.75
N LYS A 3 10.40 50.06 12.88
CA LYS A 3 10.86 49.16 11.78
C LYS A 3 11.28 47.77 12.29
N ARG A 4 11.78 47.71 13.54
CA ARG A 4 12.14 46.48 14.26
C ARG A 4 10.93 45.62 14.63
N THR A 5 9.86 46.23 15.13
CA THR A 5 8.62 45.49 15.45
C THR A 5 7.94 44.96 14.19
N PHE A 6 7.97 45.71 13.09
CA PHE A 6 7.47 45.24 11.79
C PHE A 6 8.31 44.07 11.22
N ALA A 7 9.64 44.14 11.31
CA ALA A 7 10.52 43.06 10.84
C ALA A 7 10.31 41.76 11.63
N VAL A 8 10.18 41.84 12.96
CA VAL A 8 9.96 40.67 13.82
C VAL A 8 8.62 39.98 13.50
N ILE A 9 7.54 40.76 13.29
CA ILE A 9 6.23 40.21 12.92
C ILE A 9 6.30 39.52 11.56
N LEU A 10 6.98 40.12 10.58
CA LEU A 10 7.14 39.53 9.24
C LEU A 10 7.93 38.22 9.27
N THR A 11 9.00 38.15 10.07
CA THR A 11 9.77 36.92 10.26
C THR A 11 8.97 35.81 10.94
N LEU A 12 8.17 36.15 11.96
CA LEU A 12 7.27 35.20 12.64
C LEU A 12 6.18 34.66 11.70
N LEU A 13 5.62 35.51 10.84
CA LEU A 13 4.59 35.12 9.87
C LEU A 13 5.16 34.16 8.80
N CYS A 14 6.37 34.42 8.28
CA CYS A 14 7.01 33.56 7.30
C CYS A 14 7.39 32.18 7.87
N SER A 15 7.69 32.09 9.18
CA SER A 15 8.02 30.81 9.82
C SER A 15 6.82 29.87 9.98
N PHE A 16 5.57 30.37 9.85
CA PHE A 16 4.37 29.54 9.92
C PHE A 16 4.02 28.86 8.60
N CYS A 17 4.67 29.24 7.49
CA CYS A 17 4.43 28.70 6.15
C CYS A 17 5.25 27.43 5.84
N ILE A 18 5.73 26.70 6.84
CA ILE A 18 6.38 25.40 6.62
C ILE A 18 5.26 24.41 6.29
N GLY A 19 5.00 24.23 4.99
CA GLY A 19 4.00 23.29 4.49
C GLY A 19 4.27 21.88 5.00
N GLN A 20 3.28 21.27 5.64
CA GLN A 20 3.38 19.88 6.04
C GLN A 20 3.32 19.00 4.79
N ALA A 21 4.40 18.27 4.52
CA ALA A 21 4.39 17.24 3.50
C ALA A 21 3.58 16.04 4.01
N LEU A 22 2.28 16.03 3.71
CA LEU A 22 1.41 14.88 3.96
C LEU A 22 1.65 13.84 2.86
N ALA A 23 2.50 12.86 3.15
CA ALA A 23 2.61 11.65 2.34
C ALA A 23 1.36 10.79 2.56
N GLY A 24 0.31 11.03 1.77
CA GLY A 24 -0.83 10.13 1.62
C GLY A 24 -0.57 9.04 0.57
N GLY A 25 -1.53 8.14 0.38
CA GLY A 25 -1.50 7.15 -0.70
C GLY A 25 -1.90 5.74 -0.26
N ILE A 26 -1.42 4.74 -1.00
CA ILE A 26 -1.77 3.34 -0.76
C ILE A 26 -0.90 2.73 0.34
N VAL A 27 -1.56 2.18 1.35
CA VAL A 27 -0.95 1.52 2.50
C VAL A 27 -1.34 0.05 2.49
N LEU A 28 -0.34 -0.82 2.50
CA LEU A 28 -0.49 -2.25 2.81
C LEU A 28 -0.36 -2.42 4.33
N GLN A 29 -1.29 -3.12 4.97
CA GLN A 29 -1.27 -3.28 6.44
C GLN A 29 -0.14 -4.20 6.94
N ARG A 30 0.58 -4.87 6.04
CA ARG A 30 1.68 -5.78 6.36
C ARG A 30 2.69 -5.83 5.23
N THR A 31 3.93 -6.13 5.59
CA THR A 31 5.08 -6.20 4.66
C THR A 31 5.31 -7.59 4.08
N ARG A 32 4.64 -8.62 4.63
CA ARG A 32 4.69 -10.00 4.16
C ARG A 32 3.34 -10.69 4.38
N VAL A 33 3.03 -11.61 3.47
CA VAL A 33 1.93 -12.58 3.62
C VAL A 33 2.54 -13.95 3.86
N ILE A 34 2.21 -14.60 4.98
CA ILE A 34 2.48 -16.02 5.17
C ILE A 34 1.22 -16.76 4.74
N TYR A 35 1.35 -17.58 3.68
CA TYR A 35 0.24 -18.38 3.18
C TYR A 35 0.23 -19.74 3.89
N ASP A 36 -0.81 -20.00 4.66
CA ASP A 36 -1.01 -21.29 5.31
C ASP A 36 -1.53 -22.32 4.29
N ALA A 37 -0.77 -23.39 4.07
CA ALA A 37 -1.10 -24.45 3.12
C ALA A 37 -2.42 -25.18 3.44
N SER A 38 -2.88 -25.15 4.69
CA SER A 38 -4.17 -25.72 5.10
C SER A 38 -5.37 -24.83 4.73
N ARG A 39 -5.11 -23.59 4.27
CA ARG A 39 -6.13 -22.60 3.95
C ARG A 39 -6.29 -22.44 2.43
N LYS A 40 -7.53 -22.16 2.02
CA LYS A 40 -7.88 -21.92 0.61
C LYS A 40 -7.42 -20.56 0.09
N GLU A 41 -7.22 -19.60 0.99
CA GLU A 41 -6.84 -18.24 0.63
C GLU A 41 -6.18 -17.51 1.80
N ALA A 42 -5.47 -16.43 1.47
CA ALA A 42 -4.98 -15.43 2.42
C ALA A 42 -5.44 -14.03 1.98
N ALA A 43 -5.80 -13.18 2.93
CA ALA A 43 -6.33 -11.83 2.66
C ALA A 43 -5.29 -10.75 2.97
N LEU A 44 -4.93 -9.90 2.03
CA LEU A 44 -4.02 -8.75 2.16
C LEU A 44 -4.83 -7.44 2.18
N PRO A 45 -5.02 -6.82 3.36
CA PRO A 45 -5.71 -5.55 3.46
C PRO A 45 -4.90 -4.41 2.85
N VAL A 46 -5.61 -3.52 2.15
CA VAL A 46 -5.07 -2.32 1.52
C VAL A 46 -5.97 -1.13 1.81
N ALA A 47 -5.40 0.04 2.05
CA ALA A 47 -6.16 1.26 2.31
C ALA A 47 -5.57 2.43 1.53
N ASN A 48 -6.45 3.33 1.07
CA ASN A 48 -6.05 4.62 0.54
C ASN A 48 -6.11 5.67 1.65
N LYS A 49 -4.94 6.06 2.15
CA LYS A 49 -4.79 7.15 3.13
C LYS A 49 -4.50 8.50 2.46
N GLY A 50 -4.68 8.60 1.14
CA GLY A 50 -4.75 9.87 0.42
C GLY A 50 -5.98 10.66 0.85
N ALA A 51 -5.83 11.98 1.01
CA ALA A 51 -6.91 12.84 1.48
C ALA A 51 -8.03 13.02 0.45
N GLU A 52 -7.67 13.12 -0.84
CA GLU A 52 -8.63 13.46 -1.91
C GLU A 52 -8.43 12.64 -3.18
N THR A 53 -7.27 11.98 -3.33
CA THR A 53 -6.91 11.29 -4.58
C THR A 53 -7.39 9.84 -4.59
N PRO A 54 -8.29 9.43 -5.50
CA PRO A 54 -8.58 8.02 -5.74
C PRO A 54 -7.44 7.36 -6.52
N TYR A 55 -7.23 6.05 -6.31
CA TYR A 55 -6.22 5.28 -7.04
C TYR A 55 -6.84 4.10 -7.77
N LEU A 56 -6.29 3.80 -8.95
CA LEU A 56 -6.52 2.53 -9.63
C LEU A 56 -5.44 1.55 -9.17
N LEU A 57 -5.85 0.48 -8.49
CA LEU A 57 -4.96 -0.56 -8.00
C LEU A 57 -4.99 -1.74 -8.95
N GLN A 58 -3.82 -2.10 -9.48
CA GLN A 58 -3.60 -3.34 -10.20
C GLN A 58 -2.76 -4.28 -9.34
N SER A 59 -3.15 -5.55 -9.27
CA SER A 59 -2.44 -6.56 -8.47
C SER A 59 -2.18 -7.82 -9.30
N TRP A 60 -0.96 -8.33 -9.20
CA TRP A 60 -0.53 -9.62 -9.75
C TRP A 60 0.48 -10.27 -8.80
N VAL A 61 0.82 -11.53 -9.04
CA VAL A 61 1.86 -12.26 -8.31
C VAL A 61 2.92 -12.71 -9.31
N ASP A 62 4.17 -12.31 -9.08
CA ASP A 62 5.32 -12.76 -9.85
C ASP A 62 6.05 -13.89 -9.12
N ASN A 63 6.72 -14.76 -9.90
CA ASN A 63 7.64 -15.75 -9.35
C ASN A 63 9.05 -15.17 -9.25
N ILE A 64 9.88 -15.71 -8.35
CA ILE A 64 11.24 -15.24 -8.10
C ILE A 64 12.16 -15.38 -9.32
N ASP A 65 11.84 -16.31 -10.23
CA ASP A 65 12.58 -16.53 -11.47
C ASP A 65 12.23 -15.50 -12.58
N GLY A 66 11.18 -14.69 -12.37
CA GLY A 66 10.67 -13.68 -13.30
C GLY A 66 10.18 -14.21 -14.66
N LYS A 67 10.08 -15.54 -14.82
CA LYS A 67 9.79 -16.20 -16.10
C LYS A 67 8.58 -17.11 -16.00
N SER A 68 8.48 -17.89 -14.94
CA SER A 68 7.35 -18.78 -14.72
C SER A 68 6.24 -18.06 -13.97
N ARG A 69 5.01 -18.54 -14.14
CA ARG A 69 3.88 -18.02 -13.37
C ARG A 69 4.02 -18.48 -11.92
N ALA A 70 3.80 -17.57 -10.98
CA ALA A 70 3.68 -17.94 -9.58
C ALA A 70 2.51 -18.93 -9.39
N PRO A 71 2.59 -19.87 -8.43
CA PRO A 71 1.51 -20.80 -8.11
C PRO A 71 0.38 -20.13 -7.30
N PHE A 72 0.16 -18.84 -7.52
CA PHE A 72 -0.82 -18.01 -6.83
C PHE A 72 -1.50 -17.05 -7.80
N ILE A 73 -2.76 -16.72 -7.52
CA ILE A 73 -3.49 -15.62 -8.12
C ILE A 73 -3.93 -14.64 -7.05
N ILE A 74 -4.13 -13.38 -7.43
CA ILE A 74 -4.63 -12.32 -6.55
C ILE A 74 -5.88 -11.68 -7.15
N THR A 75 -6.89 -11.40 -6.32
CA THR A 75 -8.20 -10.88 -6.75
C THR A 75 -8.71 -9.82 -5.77
N PRO A 76 -9.33 -8.71 -6.24
CA PRO A 76 -9.51 -8.33 -7.65
C PRO A 76 -8.18 -7.89 -8.31
N PRO A 77 -7.93 -8.23 -9.59
CA PRO A 77 -6.68 -7.89 -10.27
C PRO A 77 -6.59 -6.42 -10.68
N LEU A 78 -7.73 -5.72 -10.75
CA LEU A 78 -7.83 -4.30 -11.07
C LEU A 78 -9.09 -3.72 -10.43
N PHE A 79 -8.95 -2.67 -9.63
CA PHE A 79 -10.09 -1.97 -9.03
C PHE A 79 -9.71 -0.55 -8.64
N ARG A 80 -10.71 0.33 -8.56
CA ARG A 80 -10.54 1.70 -8.08
C ARG A 80 -10.81 1.75 -6.57
N LEU A 81 -9.98 2.47 -5.83
CA LEU A 81 -10.10 2.70 -4.39
C LEU A 81 -10.19 4.20 -4.13
N GLU A 82 -11.32 4.66 -3.57
CA GLU A 82 -11.53 6.09 -3.31
C GLU A 82 -10.65 6.59 -2.15
N ALA A 83 -10.60 7.91 -1.96
CA ALA A 83 -9.87 8.52 -0.86
C ALA A 83 -10.49 8.14 0.50
N GLY A 84 -9.65 7.67 1.43
CA GLY A 84 -10.08 7.24 2.77
C GLY A 84 -10.57 5.78 2.85
N ASP A 85 -10.92 5.16 1.73
CA ASP A 85 -11.47 3.81 1.67
C ASP A 85 -10.42 2.72 1.94
N ASP A 86 -10.91 1.55 2.36
CA ASP A 86 -10.16 0.32 2.48
C ASP A 86 -10.78 -0.84 1.70
N SER A 87 -9.95 -1.82 1.38
CA SER A 87 -10.33 -3.04 0.67
C SER A 87 -9.40 -4.19 1.05
N SER A 88 -9.66 -5.37 0.52
CA SER A 88 -8.87 -6.58 0.81
C SER A 88 -8.64 -7.38 -0.47
N LEU A 89 -7.36 -7.60 -0.78
CA LEU A 89 -6.93 -8.47 -1.86
C LEU A 89 -6.93 -9.93 -1.36
N ARG A 90 -7.51 -10.85 -2.13
CA ARG A 90 -7.47 -12.29 -1.85
C ARG A 90 -6.39 -12.95 -2.66
N ILE A 91 -5.51 -13.68 -1.99
CA ILE A 91 -4.44 -14.48 -2.58
C ILE A 91 -4.86 -15.94 -2.50
N ILE A 92 -4.89 -16.64 -3.62
CA ILE A 92 -5.38 -18.02 -3.75
C ILE A 92 -4.29 -18.85 -4.40
N LYS A 93 -3.94 -20.00 -3.81
CA LYS A 93 -3.02 -20.97 -4.41
C LYS A 93 -3.67 -21.67 -5.60
N THR A 94 -2.95 -21.79 -6.71
CA THR A 94 -3.46 -22.39 -7.96
C THR A 94 -2.83 -23.72 -8.32
N ALA A 95 -1.66 -24.05 -7.77
CA ALA A 95 -0.95 -25.30 -8.06
C ALA A 95 -0.35 -25.91 -6.79
N ASP A 96 -0.49 -27.22 -6.63
CA ASP A 96 0.01 -27.98 -5.47
C ASP A 96 1.44 -28.52 -5.64
N ASN A 97 2.21 -27.96 -6.58
CA ASN A 97 3.58 -28.39 -6.85
C ASN A 97 4.63 -27.78 -5.91
N LEU A 98 4.21 -27.33 -4.72
CA LEU A 98 5.11 -26.78 -3.71
C LEU A 98 5.61 -27.89 -2.77
N PRO A 99 6.90 -27.88 -2.38
CA PRO A 99 7.43 -28.82 -1.38
C PRO A 99 6.66 -28.75 -0.05
N GLU A 100 6.29 -29.90 0.52
CA GLU A 100 5.53 -29.97 1.77
C GLU A 100 6.40 -29.87 3.03
N ASN A 101 7.71 -30.02 2.88
CA ASN A 101 8.67 -30.11 3.99
C ASN A 101 9.51 -28.84 4.19
N LYS A 102 9.23 -27.76 3.47
CA LYS A 102 9.92 -26.48 3.59
C LYS A 102 9.07 -25.32 3.08
N GLU A 103 9.41 -24.10 3.49
CA GLU A 103 8.81 -22.88 2.93
C GLU A 103 9.23 -22.65 1.46
N SER A 104 8.39 -21.93 0.73
CA SER A 104 8.62 -21.52 -0.67
C SER A 104 8.28 -20.03 -0.84
N LEU A 105 8.92 -19.38 -1.82
CA LEU A 105 8.70 -17.98 -2.21
C LEU A 105 8.07 -17.90 -3.60
#